data_AF-A0AAD5RFJ2-F1
#
_entry.id   AF-A0AAD5RFJ2-F1
#
_cell.length_a   1.000
_cell.length_b   1.000
_cell.length_c   1.000
_cell.angle_alpha   90.00
_cell.angle_beta   90.00
_cell.angle_gamma   90.00
#
_symmetry.space_group_name_H-M   'P 1'
#
loop_
_entity.id
_entity.type
_entity.pdbx_description
1 polymer ?
#
loop_
_entity_poly.entity_id
_entity_poly.type
_entity_poly.pdbx_seq_one_letter_code
_entity_poly.pdbx_strand_id
1 'polypeptide(L)'
;MPPICQFTAGTNRKKIDVHAHVLPRHIPDFSQKFGYAGFVTLDHRADGTTHMMKDGKLFRVVEPNCFDIQVRLKDMDSAKVNVQCLSTVPVMFSYWAKPEHTEEVSRFVNDDLLAQCQHAPDRLIPLGTLPMNDIPRAVQYWFGIKCKDRR
;
A
#
# COMPACT_ATOMS: atom_id res chain seq x y z
N MET A 1 -1.72 9.53 20.26
CA MET A 1 -1.88 8.35 19.38
C MET A 1 -2.22 7.16 20.25
N PRO A 2 -3.26 6.36 19.93
CA PRO A 2 -3.48 5.09 20.61
C PRO A 2 -2.26 4.18 20.39
N PRO A 3 -1.89 3.34 21.36
CA PRO A 3 -0.75 2.43 21.20
C PRO A 3 -1.00 1.48 20.02
N ILE A 4 -0.08 1.50 19.06
CA ILE A 4 0.01 0.50 17.99
C ILE A 4 0.12 -0.87 18.68
N CYS A 5 -0.68 -1.85 18.25
CA CYS A 5 -0.72 -3.22 18.81
C CYS A 5 -1.36 -3.39 20.21
N GLN A 6 -2.38 -2.60 20.58
CA GLN A 6 -3.26 -3.01 21.69
C GLN A 6 -4.22 -4.12 21.21
N PHE A 7 -3.77 -5.38 21.32
CA PHE A 7 -4.57 -6.54 20.95
C PHE A 7 -5.77 -6.69 21.88
N THR A 8 -6.99 -6.62 21.34
CA THR A 8 -8.19 -7.01 22.09
C THR A 8 -8.20 -8.54 22.28
N ALA A 9 -8.49 -8.99 23.50
CA ALA A 9 -8.42 -10.39 23.91
C ALA A 9 -9.58 -11.21 23.32
N GLY A 10 -9.52 -11.54 22.03
CA GLY A 10 -10.54 -12.35 21.35
C GLY A 10 -10.15 -13.82 21.12
N THR A 11 -8.84 -14.15 21.04
CA THR A 11 -8.40 -15.52 20.68
C THR A 11 -7.11 -15.94 21.40
N ASN A 12 -7.08 -17.16 21.96
CA ASN A 12 -5.91 -17.76 22.61
C ASN A 12 -4.75 -18.14 21.65
N ARG A 13 -4.88 -17.86 20.35
CA ARG A 13 -3.79 -17.95 19.37
C ARG A 13 -3.65 -16.59 18.68
N LYS A 14 -2.43 -16.06 18.63
CA LYS A 14 -2.07 -14.82 17.93
C LYS A 14 -1.48 -15.20 16.57
N LYS A 15 -2.30 -15.26 15.51
CA LYS A 15 -1.84 -15.47 14.15
C LYS A 15 -1.48 -14.11 13.53
N ILE A 16 -0.20 -13.91 13.28
CA ILE A 16 0.34 -12.72 12.62
C ILE A 16 0.79 -13.14 11.22
N ASP A 17 0.27 -12.46 10.22
CA ASP A 17 0.69 -12.60 8.83
C ASP A 17 1.58 -11.40 8.47
N VAL A 18 2.82 -11.69 8.08
CA VAL A 18 3.84 -10.68 7.78
C VAL A 18 4.06 -10.47 6.28
N HIS A 19 3.27 -11.14 5.43
CA HIS A 19 3.42 -11.09 3.98
C HIS A 19 2.05 -10.92 3.33
N ALA A 20 1.59 -9.68 3.29
CA ALA A 20 0.38 -9.30 2.57
C ALA A 20 0.60 -8.00 1.80
N HIS A 21 -0.13 -7.86 0.69
CA HIS A 21 -0.06 -6.69 -0.17
C HIS A 21 -1.40 -5.97 -0.26
N VAL A 22 -1.33 -4.65 -0.36
CA VAL A 22 -2.46 -3.77 -0.58
C VAL A 22 -2.14 -2.78 -1.71
N LEU A 23 -3.18 -2.28 -2.35
CA LEU A 23 -3.13 -1.29 -3.42
C LEU A 23 -3.96 -0.08 -3.01
N PRO A 24 -3.54 1.15 -3.36
CA PRO A 24 -4.42 2.30 -3.30
C PRO A 24 -5.69 2.06 -4.11
N ARG A 25 -6.84 2.49 -3.60
CA ARG A 25 -8.11 2.36 -4.34
C ARG A 25 -8.08 3.16 -5.62
N HIS A 26 -7.47 4.35 -5.59
CA HIS A 26 -7.30 5.20 -6.77
C HIS A 26 -5.83 5.53 -6.92
N ILE A 27 -5.33 5.57 -8.15
CA ILE A 27 -3.94 5.91 -8.46
C ILE A 27 -3.98 7.10 -9.43
N PRO A 28 -3.23 8.19 -9.17
CA PRO A 28 -3.07 9.26 -10.14
C PRO A 28 -2.52 8.74 -11.47
N ASP A 29 -2.87 9.38 -12.59
CA ASP A 29 -2.21 9.09 -13.86
C ASP A 29 -0.78 9.65 -13.82
N PHE A 30 0.14 8.86 -13.27
CA PHE A 30 1.56 9.19 -13.19
C PHE A 30 2.20 9.28 -14.57
N SER A 31 1.68 8.57 -15.58
CA SER A 31 2.18 8.68 -16.94
C SER A 31 1.87 10.03 -17.54
N GLN A 32 0.65 10.52 -17.38
CA GLN A 32 0.26 11.88 -17.77
C GLN A 32 1.06 12.93 -16.98
N LYS A 33 1.18 12.74 -15.66
CA LYS A 33 1.85 13.70 -14.76
C LYS A 33 3.33 13.85 -15.05
N PHE A 34 4.05 12.73 -15.26
CA PHE A 34 5.50 12.73 -15.45
C PHE A 34 5.92 12.83 -16.92
N GLY A 35 4.97 12.69 -17.85
CA GLY A 35 5.19 12.83 -19.29
C GLY A 35 5.85 11.61 -19.96
N TYR A 36 5.76 10.41 -19.37
CA TYR A 36 6.25 9.17 -19.98
C TYR A 36 5.51 7.92 -19.50
N ALA A 37 5.58 6.86 -20.31
CA ALA A 37 4.89 5.59 -20.10
C ALA A 37 5.50 4.72 -18.99
N GLY A 38 4.80 3.66 -18.58
CA GLY A 38 5.29 2.60 -17.71
C GLY A 38 4.61 2.52 -16.34
N PHE A 39 3.75 3.49 -15.98
CA PHE A 39 3.00 3.48 -14.73
C PHE A 39 1.67 2.75 -14.88
N VAL A 40 1.12 2.28 -13.76
CA VAL A 40 -0.18 1.60 -13.75
C VAL A 40 -1.32 2.57 -13.51
N THR A 41 -2.48 2.27 -14.11
CA THR A 41 -3.78 2.88 -13.78
C THR A 41 -4.77 1.79 -13.37
N LEU A 42 -5.87 2.20 -12.74
CA LEU A 42 -6.92 1.29 -12.27
C LEU A 42 -8.24 1.58 -12.98
N ASP A 43 -8.84 0.52 -13.54
CA ASP A 43 -10.16 0.52 -14.16
C ASP A 43 -11.10 -0.35 -13.31
N HIS A 44 -11.93 0.28 -12.49
CA HIS A 44 -12.88 -0.41 -11.61
C HIS A 44 -14.07 -0.94 -12.41
N ARG A 45 -14.40 -2.21 -12.22
CA ARG A 45 -15.42 -2.92 -12.98
C ARG A 45 -16.72 -3.04 -12.19
N ALA A 46 -17.82 -3.20 -12.92
CA ALA A 46 -19.16 -3.33 -12.33
C ALA A 46 -19.33 -4.61 -11.49
N ASP A 47 -18.53 -5.65 -11.76
CA ASP A 47 -18.50 -6.89 -10.99
C ASP A 47 -17.71 -6.78 -9.67
N GLY A 48 -17.17 -5.59 -9.37
CA GLY A 48 -16.37 -5.32 -8.17
C GLY A 48 -14.88 -5.58 -8.33
N THR A 49 -14.44 -6.28 -9.39
CA THR A 49 -13.02 -6.43 -9.68
C THR A 49 -12.41 -5.12 -10.16
N THR A 50 -11.08 -5.02 -10.15
CA THR A 50 -10.37 -3.88 -10.73
C THR A 50 -9.32 -4.37 -11.69
N HIS A 51 -9.34 -3.82 -12.91
CA HIS A 51 -8.33 -4.05 -13.91
C HIS A 51 -7.17 -3.09 -13.68
N MET A 52 -6.02 -3.65 -13.31
CA MET A 52 -4.75 -2.91 -13.30
C MET A 52 -4.21 -2.87 -14.72
N MET A 53 -4.12 -1.68 -15.27
CA MET A 53 -3.69 -1.42 -16.63
C MET A 53 -2.27 -0.86 -16.61
N LYS A 54 -1.43 -1.23 -17.58
CA LYS A 54 -0.10 -0.67 -17.79
C LYS A 54 0.07 -0.41 -19.29
N ASP A 55 0.36 0.84 -19.65
CA ASP A 55 0.55 1.25 -21.05
C ASP A 55 -0.62 0.82 -21.96
N GLY A 56 -1.85 0.99 -21.48
CA GLY A 56 -3.09 0.63 -22.18
C GLY A 56 -3.39 -0.87 -22.25
N LYS A 57 -2.55 -1.72 -21.67
CA LYS A 57 -2.74 -3.19 -21.65
C LYS A 57 -3.14 -3.68 -20.27
N LEU A 58 -3.97 -4.71 -20.22
CA LEU A 58 -4.29 -5.39 -18.97
C LEU A 58 -3.02 -6.02 -18.40
N PHE A 59 -2.64 -5.62 -17.20
CA PHE A 59 -1.51 -6.17 -16.48
C PHE A 59 -1.97 -7.25 -15.50
N ARG A 60 -3.00 -6.96 -14.71
CA ARG A 60 -3.54 -7.89 -13.71
C ARG A 60 -4.98 -7.52 -13.33
N VAL A 61 -5.82 -8.53 -13.07
CA VAL A 61 -7.10 -8.34 -12.39
C VAL A 61 -6.88 -8.46 -10.88
N VAL A 62 -7.40 -7.51 -10.11
CA VAL A 62 -7.31 -7.51 -8.64
C VAL A 62 -8.69 -7.56 -8.01
N GLU A 63 -8.80 -8.34 -6.94
CA GLU A 63 -10.01 -8.52 -6.15
C GLU A 63 -10.19 -7.39 -5.12
N PRO A 64 -11.42 -7.14 -4.64
CA PRO A 64 -11.71 -6.07 -3.69
C PRO A 64 -10.84 -6.07 -2.44
N ASN A 65 -10.48 -7.24 -1.91
CA ASN A 65 -9.62 -7.32 -0.72
C ASN A 65 -8.24 -6.70 -0.91
N CYS A 66 -7.79 -6.47 -2.14
CA CYS A 66 -6.54 -5.79 -2.46
C CYS A 66 -6.59 -4.27 -2.19
N PHE A 67 -7.77 -3.64 -2.18
CA PHE A 67 -7.93 -2.18 -2.06
C PHE A 67 -9.11 -1.74 -1.17
N ASP A 68 -9.88 -2.68 -0.61
CA ASP A 68 -10.99 -2.46 0.31
C ASP A 68 -10.69 -3.11 1.66
N ILE A 69 -10.45 -2.26 2.67
CA ILE A 69 -10.08 -2.70 4.01
C ILE A 69 -11.22 -3.44 4.71
N GLN A 70 -12.49 -3.13 4.43
CA GLN A 70 -13.61 -3.84 5.05
C GLN A 70 -13.73 -5.27 4.51
N VAL A 71 -13.52 -5.46 3.21
CA VAL A 71 -13.46 -6.81 2.62
C VAL A 71 -12.26 -7.58 3.19
N ARG A 72 -11.08 -6.94 3.27
CA ARG A 72 -9.89 -7.56 3.86
C ARG A 72 -10.08 -8.00 5.30
N LEU A 73 -10.69 -7.19 6.15
CA LEU A 73 -10.91 -7.54 7.55
C LEU A 73 -11.81 -8.78 7.69
N LYS A 74 -12.84 -8.90 6.83
CA LYS A 74 -13.69 -10.10 6.77
C LYS A 74 -12.92 -11.34 6.33
N ASP A 75 -12.02 -11.20 5.35
CA ASP A 75 -11.13 -12.29 4.91
C ASP A 75 -10.18 -12.70 6.04
N MET A 76 -9.59 -11.72 6.75
CA MET A 76 -8.74 -11.97 7.92
C MET A 76 -9.48 -12.72 9.02
N ASP A 77 -10.71 -12.31 9.35
CA ASP A 77 -11.56 -12.98 10.34
C ASP A 77 -11.84 -14.43 9.94
N SER A 78 -12.23 -14.63 8.68
CA SER A 78 -12.48 -15.98 8.12
C SER A 78 -11.23 -16.86 8.17
N ALA A 79 -10.05 -16.29 7.90
CA ALA A 79 -8.76 -16.97 7.94
C ALA A 79 -8.15 -17.04 9.36
N LYS A 80 -8.84 -16.52 10.38
CA LYS A 80 -8.39 -16.40 11.78
C LYS A 80 -7.03 -15.69 11.91
N VAL A 81 -6.80 -14.68 11.09
CA VAL A 81 -5.61 -13.81 11.13
C VAL A 81 -5.91 -12.59 11.99
N ASN A 82 -5.17 -12.45 13.09
CA ASN A 82 -5.38 -11.35 14.03
C ASN A 82 -4.76 -10.05 13.51
N VAL A 83 -3.55 -10.16 12.95
CA VAL A 83 -2.74 -9.01 12.52
C VAL A 83 -2.14 -9.29 11.15
N GLN A 84 -2.17 -8.28 10.27
CA GLN A 84 -1.45 -8.28 9.00
C GLN A 84 -0.46 -7.12 8.92
N CYS A 85 0.79 -7.41 8.56
CA CYS A 85 1.70 -6.41 8.03
C CYS A 85 1.42 -6.23 6.54
N LEU A 86 1.07 -5.02 6.14
CA LEU A 86 0.72 -4.68 4.76
C LEU A 86 1.85 -3.90 4.10
N SER A 87 2.23 -4.32 2.91
CA SER A 87 3.14 -3.59 2.01
C SER A 87 2.42 -3.28 0.69
N THR A 88 2.98 -2.37 -0.11
CA THR A 88 2.45 -2.14 -1.45
C THR A 88 2.69 -3.33 -2.38
N VAL A 89 1.94 -3.41 -3.49
CA VAL A 89 2.21 -4.40 -4.53
C VAL A 89 3.50 -4.06 -5.29
N PRO A 90 4.31 -5.04 -5.74
CA PRO A 90 5.64 -4.78 -6.30
C PRO A 90 5.69 -3.83 -7.51
N VAL A 91 4.64 -3.81 -8.35
CA VAL A 91 4.61 -2.92 -9.52
C VAL A 91 4.61 -1.43 -9.14
N MET A 92 4.18 -1.09 -7.92
CA MET A 92 4.17 0.28 -7.42
C MET A 92 5.55 0.79 -7.00
N PHE A 93 6.57 -0.08 -6.84
CA PHE A 93 7.91 0.36 -6.49
C PHE A 93 8.54 1.30 -7.53
N SER A 94 8.20 1.12 -8.80
CA SER A 94 8.60 2.03 -9.89
C SER A 94 10.12 2.31 -9.97
N TYR A 95 10.99 1.38 -9.54
CA TYR A 95 12.45 1.61 -9.50
C TYR A 95 13.10 1.81 -10.88
N TRP A 96 12.38 1.55 -11.97
CA TRP A 96 12.79 1.85 -13.34
C TRP A 96 12.60 3.33 -13.72
N ALA A 97 11.81 4.09 -12.96
CA ALA A 97 11.51 5.50 -13.22
C ALA A 97 12.68 6.43 -12.83
N LYS A 98 12.55 7.72 -13.17
CA LYS A 98 13.47 8.74 -12.67
C LYS A 98 13.40 8.81 -11.13
N PRO A 99 14.53 8.95 -10.41
CA PRO A 99 14.56 8.94 -8.95
C PRO A 99 13.55 9.87 -8.25
N GLU A 100 13.39 11.09 -8.75
CA GLU A 100 12.45 12.08 -8.23
C GLU A 100 10.99 11.63 -8.35
N HIS A 101 10.65 10.92 -9.43
CA HIS A 101 9.31 10.38 -9.63
C HIS A 101 9.09 9.12 -8.82
N THR A 102 10.11 8.29 -8.62
CA THR A 102 10.06 7.14 -7.70
C THR A 102 9.77 7.59 -6.28
N GLU A 103 10.37 8.70 -5.82
CA GLU A 103 10.08 9.26 -4.50
C GLU A 103 8.64 9.76 -4.40
N GLU A 104 8.14 10.43 -5.45
CA GLU A 104 6.76 10.92 -5.46
C GLU A 104 5.74 9.78 -5.44
N VAL A 105 5.97 8.70 -6.21
CA VAL A 105 5.15 7.49 -6.14
C VAL A 105 5.26 6.83 -4.77
N SER A 106 6.48 6.71 -4.22
CA SER A 106 6.71 6.14 -2.88
C SER A 106 5.96 6.92 -1.80
N ARG A 107 5.94 8.25 -1.88
CA ARG A 107 5.20 9.13 -0.98
C ARG A 107 3.70 8.91 -1.08
N PHE A 108 3.16 8.92 -2.29
CA PHE A 108 1.74 8.66 -2.54
C PHE A 108 1.30 7.31 -1.96
N VAL A 109 2.07 6.25 -2.25
CA VAL A 109 1.79 4.89 -1.79
C VAL A 109 1.88 4.78 -0.26
N ASN A 110 2.87 5.40 0.37
CA ASN A 110 3.02 5.36 1.83
C ASN A 110 1.91 6.13 2.55
N ASP A 111 1.50 7.30 2.03
CA ASP A 111 0.42 8.09 2.60
C ASP A 111 -0.92 7.33 2.52
N ASP A 112 -1.21 6.69 1.39
CA ASP A 112 -2.40 5.84 1.21
C ASP A 112 -2.35 4.58 2.09
N LEU A 113 -1.21 3.86 2.14
CA LEU A 113 -1.02 2.69 2.98
C LEU A 113 -1.26 3.02 4.46
N LEU A 114 -0.73 4.15 4.94
CA LEU A 114 -0.95 4.60 6.30
C LEU A 114 -2.43 4.89 6.56
N ALA A 115 -3.09 5.62 5.66
CA ALA A 115 -4.53 5.90 5.77
C ALA A 115 -5.37 4.61 5.79
N GLN A 116 -5.03 3.63 4.96
CA GLN A 116 -5.67 2.32 4.96
C GLN A 116 -5.50 1.58 6.30
N CYS A 117 -4.28 1.55 6.85
CA CYS A 117 -4.00 0.92 8.14
C CYS A 117 -4.71 1.61 9.32
N GLN A 118 -4.98 2.92 9.24
CA GLN A 118 -5.71 3.66 10.28
C GLN A 118 -7.17 3.24 10.46
N HIS A 119 -7.76 2.50 9.52
CA HIS A 119 -9.11 1.93 9.69
C HIS A 119 -9.16 0.81 10.73
N ALA A 120 -8.04 0.12 11.00
CA ALA A 120 -7.93 -0.95 12.00
C ALA A 120 -6.50 -1.02 12.57
N PRO A 121 -6.05 0.02 13.31
CA PRO A 121 -4.64 0.19 13.71
C PRO A 121 -4.15 -0.84 14.74
N ASP A 122 -5.06 -1.59 15.35
CA ASP A 122 -4.79 -2.73 16.22
C ASP A 122 -4.58 -4.05 15.44
N ARG A 123 -4.93 -4.07 14.15
CA ARG A 123 -4.88 -5.26 13.28
C ARG A 123 -4.02 -5.08 12.03
N LEU A 124 -3.79 -3.87 11.57
CA LEU A 124 -3.07 -3.58 10.32
C LEU A 124 -1.82 -2.76 10.60
N ILE A 125 -0.66 -3.27 10.16
CA ILE A 125 0.64 -2.63 10.36
C ILE A 125 1.20 -2.21 8.99
N PRO A 126 1.46 -0.91 8.74
CA PRO A 126 1.99 -0.47 7.46
C PRO A 126 3.51 -0.72 7.35
N LEU A 127 3.94 -1.25 6.21
CA LEU A 127 5.34 -1.37 5.78
C LEU A 127 5.56 -0.49 4.55
N GLY A 128 6.05 0.73 4.78
CA GLY A 128 6.31 1.71 3.72
C GLY A 128 7.46 1.32 2.79
N THR A 129 7.47 1.91 1.59
CA THR A 129 8.52 1.77 0.59
C THR A 129 9.37 3.04 0.47
N LEU A 130 10.55 2.93 -0.14
CA LEU A 130 11.50 4.01 -0.36
C LEU A 130 11.92 4.04 -1.83
N PRO A 131 12.37 5.18 -2.38
CA PRO A 131 12.90 5.26 -3.74
C PRO A 131 14.29 4.60 -3.84
N MET A 132 14.34 3.27 -3.81
CA MET A 132 15.58 2.49 -3.69
C MET A 132 16.47 2.54 -4.95
N ASN A 133 16.03 3.20 -6.02
CA ASN A 133 16.86 3.48 -7.20
C ASN A 133 17.84 4.66 -6.99
N ASP A 134 17.76 5.38 -5.86
CA ASP A 134 18.66 6.47 -5.47
C ASP A 134 18.89 6.46 -3.95
N ILE A 135 20.08 6.01 -3.53
CA ILE A 135 20.41 5.81 -2.10
C ILE A 135 20.34 7.13 -1.31
N PRO A 136 21.02 8.23 -1.70
CA PRO A 136 20.89 9.52 -1.01
C PRO A 136 19.43 9.97 -0.83
N ARG A 137 18.62 9.84 -1.89
CA ARG A 137 17.21 10.20 -1.86
C ARG A 137 16.40 9.31 -0.92
N ALA A 138 16.60 8.00 -0.95
CA ALA A 138 15.93 7.05 -0.06
C ALA A 138 16.23 7.36 1.41
N VAL A 139 17.49 7.65 1.74
CA VAL A 139 17.91 8.04 3.10
C VAL A 139 17.27 9.36 3.51
N GLN A 140 17.30 10.39 2.65
CA GLN A 140 16.68 11.68 2.93
C GLN A 140 15.16 11.54 3.15
N TYR A 141 14.48 10.79 2.29
CA TYR A 141 13.04 10.56 2.39
C TYR A 141 12.68 9.84 3.70
N TRP A 142 13.43 8.78 4.07
CA TRP A 142 13.25 8.05 5.32
C TRP A 142 13.33 8.95 6.56
N PHE A 143 14.34 9.83 6.63
CA PHE A 143 14.45 10.80 7.72
C PHE A 143 13.27 11.80 7.73
N GLY A 144 12.79 12.21 6.55
CA GLY A 144 11.63 13.09 6.41
C GLY A 144 10.33 12.49 6.95
N ILE A 145 10.11 11.18 6.77
CA ILE A 145 8.92 10.47 7.30
C ILE A 145 8.94 10.49 8.83
N LYS A 146 10.08 10.13 9.45
CA LYS A 146 10.21 10.05 10.92
C LYS A 146 9.94 11.37 11.64
N CYS A 147 10.16 12.51 10.98
CA CYS A 147 9.95 13.83 11.56
C CYS A 147 8.48 14.29 11.50
N LYS A 148 7.64 13.68 10.65
CA LYS A 148 6.20 14.00 10.60
C LYS A 148 5.41 13.34 11.72
N ASP A 149 5.75 12.10 12.09
CA ASP A 149 5.07 11.34 13.17
C ASP A 149 5.49 11.74 14.60
N ARG A 150 6.37 12.74 14.77
CA ARG A 150 6.79 13.27 16.07
C ARG A 150 6.14 14.62 16.44
N ARG A 151 5.20 15.13 15.65
CA ARG A 151 4.45 16.35 15.95
C ARG A 151 2.98 16.05 16.20
#